data_AF-A0A9D8P0H9-F1
#
_entry.id   AF-A0A9D8P0H9-F1
#
_cell.length_a   1.000
_cell.length_b   1.000
_cell.length_c   1.000
_cell.angle_alpha   90.00
_cell.angle_beta   90.00
_cell.angle_gamma   90.00
#
_symmetry.space_group_name_H-M   'P 1'
#
loop_
_entity.id
_entity.type
_entity.pdbx_description
1 polymer ?
#
loop_
_entity_poly.entity_id
_entity_poly.type
_entity_poly.pdbx_seq_one_letter_code
_entity_poly.pdbx_strand_id
1 'polypeptide(L)'
;MGMMVGLSLLMFFGYRLKMLFHYAEDRFDVFANVRDAEWDTLLFFFGVVFAVGGLGYIGYLEVASIAMYDGLGPTTANVLIGILSAIVDNIPVMFAVLNMNPDMDLYQWMLVTLTAGVGGSMLSVGSAAGVALMGTSRGMYTFFSHIKWTPAVAAGYAASIVTHYWING
;
A
#
# COMPACT_ATOMS: atom_id res chain seq x y z
N MET A 1 0.41 -11.44 14.55
CA MET A 1 -0.67 -11.75 15.53
C MET A 1 -2.05 -11.86 14.87
N GLY A 2 -2.47 -10.93 14.01
CA GLY A 2 -3.83 -10.94 13.40
C GLY A 2 -4.19 -12.20 12.59
N MET A 3 -3.32 -12.65 11.67
CA MET A 3 -3.63 -13.80 10.81
C MET A 3 -3.74 -15.13 11.57
N MET A 4 -2.87 -15.37 12.55
CA MET A 4 -2.90 -16.59 13.39
C MET A 4 -4.14 -16.64 14.28
N VAL A 5 -4.58 -15.49 14.80
CA VAL A 5 -5.85 -15.39 15.55
C VAL A 5 -7.05 -15.62 14.63
N GLY A 6 -7.06 -15.03 13.44
CA GLY A 6 -8.11 -15.25 12.44
C GLY A 6 -8.24 -16.72 12.02
N LEU A 7 -7.11 -17.38 11.73
CA LEU A 7 -7.08 -18.81 11.41
C LEU A 7 -7.60 -19.66 12.59
N SER A 8 -7.17 -19.34 13.81
CA SER A 8 -7.62 -20.04 15.02
C SER A 8 -9.13 -19.92 15.22
N LEU A 9 -9.72 -18.74 14.98
CA LEU A 9 -11.17 -18.52 15.06
C LEU A 9 -11.94 -19.31 13.98
N LEU A 10 -11.43 -19.33 12.74
CA LEU A 10 -12.02 -20.09 11.64
C LEU A 10 -11.97 -21.61 11.91
N MET A 11 -10.85 -22.11 12.45
CA MET A 11 -10.73 -23.52 12.84
C MET A 11 -11.68 -23.87 13.98
N PHE A 12 -11.84 -23.00 14.98
CA PHE A 12 -12.80 -23.20 16.07
C PHE A 12 -14.25 -23.20 15.56
N PHE A 13 -14.59 -22.30 14.64
CA PHE A 13 -15.91 -22.25 14.02
C PHE A 13 -16.20 -23.50 13.16
N GLY A 14 -15.24 -23.93 12.33
CA GLY A 14 -15.33 -25.17 11.56
C GLY A 14 -15.51 -26.41 12.45
N TYR A 15 -14.81 -26.46 13.59
CA TYR A 15 -14.99 -27.52 14.59
C TYR A 15 -16.39 -27.50 15.23
N ARG A 16 -16.92 -26.31 15.57
CA ARG A 16 -18.27 -26.16 16.12
C ARG A 16 -19.36 -26.58 15.15
N LEU A 17 -19.24 -26.23 13.87
CA LEU A 17 -20.14 -26.69 12.81
C LEU A 17 -20.14 -28.22 12.68
N LYS A 18 -18.95 -28.83 12.74
CA LYS A 18 -18.79 -30.30 12.70
C LYS A 18 -19.49 -31.01 13.86
N MET A 19 -19.40 -30.45 15.07
CA MET A 19 -20.07 -31.00 16.26
C MET A 19 -21.59 -30.85 16.22
N LEU A 20 -22.11 -29.74 15.70
CA LEU A 20 -23.55 -29.43 15.73
C LEU A 20 -24.35 -30.13 14.63
N PHE A 21 -23.81 -30.28 13.43
CA PHE A 21 -24.61 -30.66 12.27
C PHE A 21 -24.33 -32.06 11.70
N HIS A 22 -23.35 -32.82 12.24
CA HIS A 22 -22.99 -34.16 11.71
C HIS A 22 -22.95 -34.19 10.17
N TYR A 23 -22.52 -33.09 9.54
CA TYR A 23 -22.63 -32.89 8.10
C TYR A 23 -21.59 -33.78 7.40
N ALA A 24 -22.02 -34.99 7.07
CA ALA A 24 -21.33 -35.90 6.20
C ALA A 24 -21.63 -35.48 4.75
N GLU A 25 -20.71 -34.72 4.14
CA GLU A 25 -20.11 -35.00 2.83
C GLU A 25 -19.35 -33.79 2.27
N ASP A 26 -19.75 -32.55 2.56
CA ASP A 26 -18.95 -31.37 2.23
C ASP A 26 -18.19 -30.85 3.46
N ARG A 27 -16.92 -31.24 3.54
CA ARG A 27 -15.98 -30.71 4.54
C ARG A 27 -15.84 -29.20 4.32
N PHE A 28 -16.26 -28.39 5.30
CA PHE A 28 -15.77 -27.02 5.40
C PHE A 28 -14.24 -27.07 5.62
N ASP A 29 -13.51 -27.05 4.52
CA ASP A 29 -12.06 -27.16 4.50
C ASP A 29 -11.47 -25.76 4.44
N VAL A 30 -11.10 -25.24 5.61
CA VAL A 30 -10.38 -23.96 5.71
C VAL A 30 -9.12 -24.00 4.84
N PHE A 31 -8.49 -25.17 4.66
CA PHE A 31 -7.33 -25.31 3.79
C PHE A 31 -7.66 -25.22 2.30
N ALA A 32 -8.88 -25.60 1.88
CA ALA A 32 -9.33 -25.36 0.51
C ALA A 32 -9.48 -23.85 0.23
N ASN A 33 -10.05 -23.09 1.16
CA ASN A 33 -10.13 -21.63 1.05
C ASN A 33 -8.76 -20.94 1.12
N VAL A 34 -7.85 -21.46 1.93
CA VAL A 34 -6.46 -20.97 2.03
C VAL A 34 -5.64 -21.31 0.78
N ARG A 35 -5.92 -22.43 0.11
CA ARG A 35 -5.29 -22.78 -1.18
C ARG A 35 -5.65 -21.78 -2.27
N ASP A 36 -6.88 -21.27 -2.25
CA ASP A 36 -7.37 -20.32 -3.24
C ASP A 36 -6.99 -18.86 -2.91
N ALA A 37 -6.16 -18.64 -1.87
CA ALA A 37 -5.61 -17.33 -1.55
C ALA A 37 -4.53 -16.90 -2.56
N GLU A 38 -4.42 -15.59 -2.80
CA GLU A 38 -3.40 -15.01 -3.69
C GLU A 38 -1.99 -15.02 -3.03
N TRP A 39 -1.38 -16.20 -2.96
CA TRP A 39 -0.06 -16.38 -2.35
C TRP A 39 1.05 -15.56 -3.01
N ASP A 40 0.97 -15.32 -4.32
CA ASP A 40 1.94 -14.50 -5.05
C ASP A 40 1.95 -13.06 -4.53
N THR A 41 0.76 -12.46 -4.36
CA THR A 41 0.58 -11.12 -3.81
C THR A 41 1.04 -11.04 -2.35
N LEU A 42 0.73 -12.05 -1.53
CA LEU A 42 1.15 -12.10 -0.13
C LEU A 42 2.66 -12.22 0.02
N LEU A 43 3.31 -13.09 -0.76
CA LEU A 43 4.77 -13.25 -0.75
C LEU A 43 5.48 -12.01 -1.28
N PHE A 44 4.90 -11.30 -2.26
CA PHE A 44 5.39 -10.01 -2.72
C PHE A 44 5.42 -8.98 -1.58
N PHE A 45 4.29 -8.75 -0.90
CA PHE A 45 4.22 -7.81 0.22
C PHE A 45 5.12 -8.21 1.38
N PHE A 46 5.19 -9.51 1.71
CA PHE A 46 6.11 -10.02 2.71
C PHE A 46 7.57 -9.72 2.36
N GLY A 47 7.98 -9.99 1.12
CA GLY A 47 9.34 -9.71 0.64
C GLY A 47 9.70 -8.23 0.72
N VAL A 48 8.78 -7.35 0.31
CA VAL A 48 8.95 -5.90 0.42
C VAL A 48 9.11 -5.46 1.86
N VAL A 49 8.19 -5.86 2.75
CA VAL A 49 8.23 -5.51 4.18
C VAL A 49 9.51 -6.02 4.83
N PHE A 50 9.94 -7.24 4.48
CA PHE A 50 11.19 -7.81 4.97
C PHE A 50 12.41 -7.03 4.49
N ALA A 51 12.46 -6.65 3.21
CA ALA A 51 13.56 -5.87 2.64
C ALA A 51 13.66 -4.47 3.28
N VAL A 52 12.53 -3.77 3.40
CA VAL A 52 12.47 -2.44 4.03
C VAL A 52 12.83 -2.53 5.52
N GLY A 53 12.33 -3.54 6.23
CA GLY A 53 12.70 -3.79 7.62
C GLY A 53 14.20 -4.11 7.76
N GLY A 54 14.77 -4.85 6.81
CA GLY A 54 16.20 -5.08 6.70
C GLY A 54 16.99 -3.77 6.53
N LEU A 55 16.58 -2.91 5.59
CA LEU A 55 17.17 -1.58 5.38
C LEU A 55 17.09 -0.70 6.63
N GLY A 56 15.98 -0.78 7.38
CA GLY A 56 15.83 -0.11 8.66
C GLY A 56 16.81 -0.65 9.70
N TYR A 57 16.94 -1.97 9.82
CA TYR A 57 17.86 -2.62 10.75
C TYR A 57 19.34 -2.26 10.50
N ILE A 58 19.75 -2.13 9.23
CA ILE A 58 21.12 -1.71 8.86
C ILE A 58 21.31 -0.19 8.82
N GLY A 59 20.31 0.61 9.23
CA GLY A 59 20.41 2.07 9.38
C GLY A 59 20.25 2.89 8.10
N TYR A 60 19.96 2.27 6.94
CA TYR A 60 19.78 3.02 5.68
C TYR A 60 18.52 3.89 5.69
N LEU A 61 17.46 3.47 6.38
CA LEU A 61 16.26 4.29 6.55
C LEU A 61 16.53 5.53 7.42
N GLU A 62 17.43 5.46 8.39
CA GLU A 62 17.82 6.63 9.20
C GLU A 62 18.53 7.68 8.33
N VAL A 63 19.48 7.24 7.50
CA VAL A 63 20.16 8.12 6.54
C VAL A 63 19.17 8.75 5.55
N ALA A 64 18.22 7.97 5.05
CA ALA A 64 17.17 8.48 4.17
C ALA A 64 16.26 9.48 4.89
N SER A 65 15.92 9.22 6.16
CA SER A 65 15.10 10.11 7.00
C SER A 65 15.78 11.46 7.16
N ILE A 66 17.06 11.49 7.54
CA ILE A 66 17.83 12.74 7.69
C ILE A 66 17.92 13.48 6.35
N ALA A 67 18.25 12.77 5.27
CA ALA A 67 18.39 13.40 3.95
C ALA A 67 17.08 14.03 3.46
N MET A 68 15.94 13.37 3.70
CA MET A 68 14.64 13.83 3.23
C MET A 68 13.98 14.82 4.20
N TYR A 69 13.79 14.42 5.45
CA TYR A 69 12.97 15.15 6.42
C TYR A 69 13.74 16.27 7.12
N ASP A 70 15.01 16.06 7.50
CA ASP A 70 15.84 17.14 8.08
C ASP A 70 16.44 18.04 7.00
N GLY A 71 16.81 17.46 5.85
CA GLY A 71 17.44 18.18 4.74
C GLY A 71 16.48 19.00 3.88
N LEU A 72 15.43 18.36 3.34
CA LEU A 72 14.47 19.01 2.43
C LEU A 72 13.26 19.62 3.16
N GLY A 73 13.05 19.22 4.42
CA GLY A 73 11.89 19.54 5.22
C GLY A 73 10.69 18.60 4.95
N PRO A 74 9.81 18.39 5.95
CA PRO A 74 8.69 17.45 5.85
C PRO A 74 7.76 17.70 4.65
N THR A 75 7.44 18.96 4.36
CA THR A 75 6.56 19.30 3.23
C THR A 75 7.12 18.83 1.89
N THR A 76 8.37 19.16 1.60
CA THR A 76 9.03 18.78 0.35
C THR A 76 9.20 17.26 0.29
N ALA A 77 9.63 16.64 1.38
CA ALA A 77 9.77 15.20 1.49
C ALA A 77 8.45 14.47 1.19
N ASN A 78 7.35 14.90 1.80
CA ASN A 78 6.03 14.29 1.63
C ASN A 78 5.51 14.41 0.19
N VAL A 79 5.70 15.57 -0.46
CA VAL A 79 5.34 15.73 -1.87
C VAL A 79 6.21 14.85 -2.78
N LEU A 80 7.49 14.67 -2.47
CA LEU A 80 8.38 13.78 -3.23
C LEU A 80 8.04 12.30 -3.00
N ILE A 81 7.70 11.91 -1.77
CA ILE A 81 7.20 10.58 -1.41
C ILE A 81 5.96 10.24 -2.24
N GLY A 82 5.01 11.18 -2.38
CA GLY A 82 3.83 10.97 -3.22
C GLY A 82 4.18 10.75 -4.69
N ILE A 83 5.17 11.47 -5.22
CA ILE A 83 5.66 11.26 -6.59
C ILE A 83 6.36 9.91 -6.71
N LEU A 84 7.19 9.53 -5.74
CA LEU A 84 7.83 8.21 -5.69
C LEU A 84 6.78 7.10 -5.65
N SER A 85 5.66 7.33 -4.96
CA SER A 85 4.54 6.38 -4.90
C SER A 85 3.91 6.10 -6.26
N ALA A 86 4.09 6.97 -7.26
CA ALA A 86 3.64 6.69 -8.63
C ALA A 86 4.46 5.58 -9.30
N ILE A 87 5.69 5.35 -8.83
CA ILE A 87 6.62 4.36 -9.38
C ILE A 87 6.59 3.10 -8.51
N VAL A 88 6.59 3.29 -7.19
CA VAL A 88 6.58 2.23 -6.19
C VAL A 88 5.23 2.26 -5.50
N ASP A 89 4.55 1.12 -5.41
CA ASP A 89 3.21 1.05 -4.78
C ASP A 89 3.15 1.73 -3.41
N ASN A 90 1.99 2.27 -3.07
CA ASN A 90 1.81 3.12 -1.89
C ASN A 90 2.08 2.37 -0.57
N ILE A 91 1.81 1.06 -0.52
CA ILE A 91 2.04 0.21 0.65
C ILE A 91 3.55 0.14 1.00
N PRO A 92 4.46 -0.30 0.10
CA PRO A 92 5.90 -0.27 0.34
C PRO A 92 6.44 1.09 0.79
N VAL A 93 6.03 2.16 0.10
CA VAL A 93 6.54 3.51 0.34
C VAL A 93 6.13 4.00 1.73
N MET A 94 4.85 3.85 2.08
CA MET A 94 4.37 4.23 3.40
C MET A 94 4.97 3.37 4.51
N PHE A 95 5.21 2.08 4.26
CA PHE A 95 5.91 1.23 5.21
C PHE A 95 7.33 1.75 5.49
N ALA A 96 8.04 2.25 4.48
CA ALA A 96 9.36 2.86 4.67
C ALA A 96 9.29 4.15 5.48
N VAL A 97 8.34 5.06 5.19
CA VAL A 97 8.13 6.31 5.95
C VAL A 97 7.80 6.03 7.42
N LEU A 98 6.94 5.06 7.68
CA LEU A 98 6.60 4.66 9.05
C LEU A 98 7.81 4.09 9.81
N ASN A 99 8.69 3.35 9.14
CA ASN A 99 9.92 2.84 9.76
C ASN A 99 10.99 3.91 9.94
N MET A 100 11.03 4.92 9.05
CA MET A 100 11.88 6.10 9.22
C MET A 100 11.47 6.94 10.45
N ASN A 101 10.18 6.89 10.80
CA ASN A 101 9.58 7.60 11.93
C ASN A 101 10.07 9.06 12.06
N PRO A 102 9.93 9.88 11.01
CA PRO A 102 10.36 11.28 11.05
C PRO A 102 9.53 12.07 12.05
N ASP A 103 10.15 13.04 12.73
CA ASP A 103 9.45 13.95 13.64
C ASP A 103 8.69 15.02 12.83
N MET A 104 7.39 14.81 12.69
CA MET A 104 6.51 15.74 12.00
C MET A 104 5.11 15.74 12.63
N ASP A 105 4.43 16.89 12.53
CA ASP A 105 3.10 17.07 13.10
C ASP A 105 2.00 16.30 12.34
N LEU A 106 0.79 16.30 12.91
CA LEU A 106 -0.36 15.63 12.29
C LEU A 106 -0.66 16.19 10.88
N TYR A 107 -0.42 17.49 10.67
CA TYR A 107 -0.63 18.14 9.39
C TYR A 107 0.23 17.51 8.28
N GLN A 108 1.50 17.24 8.57
CA GLN A 108 2.42 16.56 7.65
C GLN A 108 2.11 15.07 7.49
N TRP A 109 1.68 14.39 8.56
CA TRP A 109 1.20 13.00 8.46
C TRP A 109 -0.03 12.86 7.55
N MET A 110 -0.95 13.83 7.60
CA MET A 110 -2.08 13.88 6.67
C MET A 110 -1.62 14.18 5.24
N LEU A 111 -0.65 15.09 5.05
CA LEU A 111 -0.09 15.40 3.73
C LEU A 111 0.58 14.18 3.10
N VAL A 112 1.42 13.43 3.81
CA VAL A 112 2.08 12.24 3.25
C VAL A 112 1.07 11.15 2.90
N THR A 113 0.03 10.99 3.73
CA THR A 113 -1.03 10.00 3.47
C THR A 113 -1.81 10.36 2.21
N LEU A 114 -2.17 11.64 2.05
CA LEU A 114 -2.85 12.13 0.85
C LEU A 114 -1.96 12.00 -0.39
N THR A 115 -0.71 12.47 -0.30
CA THR A 115 0.21 12.50 -1.43
C THR A 115 0.63 11.09 -1.87
N ALA A 116 0.87 10.15 -0.95
CA ALA A 116 1.11 8.75 -1.31
C ALA A 116 -0.15 8.11 -1.93
N GLY A 117 -1.33 8.38 -1.38
CA GLY A 117 -2.59 7.84 -1.89
C GLY A 117 -2.94 8.32 -3.31
N VAL A 118 -2.87 9.64 -3.54
CA VAL A 118 -3.17 10.25 -4.85
C VAL A 118 -2.01 10.02 -5.83
N GLY A 119 -0.77 10.10 -5.35
CA GLY A 119 0.43 10.01 -6.16
C GLY A 119 0.58 8.68 -6.89
N GLY A 120 0.20 7.56 -6.24
CA GLY A 120 0.17 6.23 -6.87
C GLY A 120 -0.66 6.15 -8.16
N SER A 121 -1.61 7.06 -8.37
CA SER A 121 -2.44 7.09 -9.58
C SER A 121 -1.79 7.81 -10.78
N MET A 122 -0.67 8.54 -10.57
CA MET A 122 -0.04 9.33 -11.65
C MET A 122 0.51 8.45 -12.79
N LEU A 123 0.94 7.24 -12.48
CA LEU A 123 1.28 6.19 -13.45
C LEU A 123 0.38 4.98 -13.21
N SER A 124 0.00 4.26 -14.26
CA SER A 124 -0.92 3.12 -14.14
C SER A 124 -0.31 1.91 -13.41
N VAL A 125 1.02 1.90 -13.22
CA VAL A 125 1.74 0.85 -12.46
C VAL A 125 1.87 1.21 -10.98
N GLY A 126 1.73 2.49 -10.60
CA GLY A 126 1.91 2.96 -9.23
C GLY A 126 0.77 2.61 -8.27
N SER A 127 -0.25 1.91 -8.74
CA SER A 127 -1.38 1.47 -7.93
C SER A 127 -1.89 0.11 -8.39
N ALA A 128 -2.21 -0.76 -7.42
CA ALA A 128 -2.86 -2.05 -7.66
C ALA A 128 -4.12 -1.93 -8.54
N ALA A 129 -4.92 -0.87 -8.35
CA ALA A 129 -6.11 -0.63 -9.16
C ALA A 129 -5.77 -0.35 -10.64
N GLY A 130 -4.68 0.38 -10.90
CA GLY A 130 -4.21 0.66 -12.25
C GLY A 130 -3.70 -0.59 -12.95
N VAL A 131 -2.93 -1.42 -12.24
CA VAL A 131 -2.42 -2.71 -12.77
C VAL A 131 -3.58 -3.68 -13.04
N ALA A 132 -4.55 -3.79 -12.12
CA ALA A 132 -5.73 -4.63 -12.30
C ALA A 132 -6.59 -4.18 -13.49
N LEU A 133 -6.80 -2.87 -13.65
CA LEU A 133 -7.52 -2.33 -14.79
C LEU A 133 -6.80 -2.64 -16.10
N MET A 134 -5.49 -2.46 -16.19
CA MET A 134 -4.72 -2.83 -17.39
C MET A 134 -4.82 -4.32 -17.71
N GLY A 135 -4.73 -5.18 -16.69
CA GLY A 135 -4.82 -6.64 -16.86
C GLY A 135 -6.19 -7.10 -17.35
N THR A 136 -7.27 -6.44 -16.91
CA THR A 136 -8.65 -6.81 -17.28
C THR A 136 -9.14 -6.16 -18.56
N SER A 137 -8.55 -5.03 -18.97
CA SER A 137 -9.06 -4.17 -20.04
C SER A 137 -8.81 -4.67 -21.49
N ARG A 138 -8.24 -5.87 -21.69
CA ARG A 138 -8.01 -6.49 -23.02
C ARG A 138 -7.40 -5.53 -24.06
N GLY A 139 -6.50 -4.63 -23.63
CA GLY A 139 -5.82 -3.67 -24.50
C GLY A 139 -6.51 -2.32 -24.72
N MET A 140 -7.71 -2.10 -24.17
CA MET A 140 -8.39 -0.78 -24.22
C MET A 140 -7.71 0.24 -23.30
N TYR A 141 -7.22 -0.22 -22.14
CA TYR A 141 -6.44 0.56 -21.19
C TYR A 141 -5.05 -0.05 -21.02
N THR A 142 -4.03 0.72 -21.36
CA THR A 142 -2.61 0.37 -21.35
C THR A 142 -1.80 1.45 -20.64
N PHE A 143 -0.53 1.15 -20.34
CA PHE A 143 0.39 2.13 -19.78
C PHE A 143 0.49 3.41 -20.64
N PHE A 144 0.60 3.25 -21.97
CA PHE A 144 0.68 4.37 -22.90
C PHE A 144 -0.64 5.13 -23.07
N SER A 145 -1.80 4.50 -22.84
CA SER A 145 -3.06 5.26 -22.82
C SER A 145 -3.17 6.09 -21.55
N HIS A 146 -2.70 5.58 -20.40
CA HIS A 146 -2.70 6.32 -19.14
C HIS A 146 -1.71 7.48 -19.15
N ILE A 147 -0.52 7.31 -19.74
CA ILE A 147 0.51 8.37 -19.76
C ILE A 147 0.03 9.65 -20.44
N LYS A 148 -0.90 9.54 -21.40
CA LYS A 148 -1.54 10.69 -22.06
C LYS A 148 -2.38 11.53 -21.09
N TRP A 149 -2.91 10.90 -20.05
CA TRP A 149 -3.70 11.51 -18.99
C TRP A 149 -2.88 11.89 -17.76
N THR A 150 -1.62 11.45 -17.66
CA THR A 150 -0.73 11.80 -16.54
C THR A 150 -0.69 13.31 -16.25
N PRO A 151 -0.67 14.25 -17.22
CA PRO A 151 -0.73 15.68 -16.91
C PRO A 151 -2.01 16.09 -16.17
N ALA A 152 -3.17 15.54 -16.56
CA ALA A 152 -4.43 15.81 -15.88
C ALA A 152 -4.46 15.19 -14.48
N VAL A 153 -3.92 13.97 -14.33
CA VAL A 153 -3.81 13.30 -13.02
C VAL A 153 -2.83 14.04 -12.10
N ALA A 154 -1.70 14.51 -12.64
CA ALA A 154 -0.72 15.32 -11.93
C ALA A 154 -1.29 16.69 -11.53
N ALA A 155 -2.16 17.29 -12.35
CA ALA A 155 -2.92 18.46 -11.95
C ALA A 155 -3.87 18.14 -10.78
N GLY A 156 -4.50 16.97 -10.78
CA GLY A 156 -5.27 16.45 -9.64
C GLY A 156 -4.42 16.25 -8.38
N TYR A 157 -3.19 15.76 -8.53
CA TYR A 157 -2.21 15.64 -7.44
C TYR A 157 -1.88 17.02 -6.85
N ALA A 158 -1.53 17.99 -7.69
CA ALA A 158 -1.29 19.36 -7.24
C ALA A 158 -2.53 19.99 -6.57
N ALA A 159 -3.72 19.80 -7.16
CA ALA A 159 -4.98 20.29 -6.59
C ALA A 159 -5.28 19.66 -5.23
N SER A 160 -4.96 18.37 -5.02
CA SER A 160 -5.12 17.70 -3.73
C SER A 160 -4.25 18.33 -2.65
N ILE A 161 -2.99 18.66 -2.98
CA ILE A 161 -2.06 19.34 -2.07
C ILE A 161 -2.56 20.74 -1.74
N VAL A 162 -2.99 21.51 -2.74
CA VAL A 162 -3.57 22.84 -2.53
C VAL A 162 -4.83 22.78 -1.65
N THR A 163 -5.68 21.77 -1.87
CA THR A 163 -6.88 21.56 -1.05
C THR A 163 -6.52 21.22 0.39
N HIS A 164 -5.48 20.41 0.60
CA HIS A 164 -4.95 20.12 1.94
C HIS A 164 -4.47 21.38 2.64
N TYR A 165 -3.70 22.23 1.95
CA TYR A 165 -3.29 23.54 2.49
C TYR A 165 -4.49 24.43 2.83
N TRP A 166 -5.56 24.37 2.06
CA TRP A 166 -6.71 25.25 2.26
C TRP A 166 -7.65 24.82 3.39
N ILE A 167 -7.80 23.50 3.60
CA ILE A 167 -8.71 22.96 4.61
C ILE A 167 -8.01 22.80 5.97
N ASN A 168 -6.74 22.40 5.97
CA ASN A 168 -6.01 22.05 7.18
C ASN A 168 -4.96 23.09 7.59
N GLY A 169 -4.78 24.15 6.79
CA GLY A 169 -3.85 25.25 7.03
C GLY A 169 -4.46 26.47 7.70
#